data_AF-A0AA86TNP6-F1
#
_entry.id   AF-A0AA86TNP6-F1
#
_cell.length_a   1.000
_cell.length_b   1.000
_cell.length_c   1.000
_cell.angle_alpha   90.00
_cell.angle_beta   90.00
_cell.angle_gamma   90.00
#
_symmetry.space_group_name_H-M   'P 1'
#
loop_
_entity.id
_entity.type
_entity.pdbx_description
1 polymer ?
#
loop_
_entity_poly.entity_id
_entity_poly.type
_entity_poly.pdbx_seq_one_letter_code
_entity_poly.pdbx_strand_id
1 'polypeptide(L)'
;MNTIISEQTGQSLKPKNRKITYIVIGLIIICLTTFVSILVISMNHQMSKQVNSSKKSDFCYGPIAFMHEQGTRIHWCTNEKVESQLTGYPSTNDSSKSHYHSTFVNSTNFNYSLPGSDVQYSYYLPEVIRKFVIMTDTHTNTKYTSKLNEIDFDFMLHNGDMTNDGTLQELATGLANWPTKPMLFATGNHEFDFTNFQQVTQRPLHYYQQIRNIGVFVVYTLDDQDKDAFNFLNDNAHLAEDSDHVFIITHNPTYATGGHGAISKLSKKMEKFVDTHQNLNLRAVFSGHNHVFTAFKRNDLFYFVNGVGGGNLNDVYSKKKMGERVWKTEELHGPLEEVNDQSYGYQHHLDSYSKYTRTEVQFDGNRITYSIRDLDSNEVVQTYEQTF
;
A
#
# COMPACT_ATOMS: atom_id res chain seq x y z
N MET A 1 -54.03 61.08 -47.09
CA MET A 1 -53.30 60.79 -48.34
C MET A 1 -52.66 59.43 -48.19
N ASN A 2 -52.90 58.56 -49.17
CA ASN A 2 -52.69 57.11 -49.12
C ASN A 2 -51.21 56.71 -49.06
N THR A 3 -50.90 55.63 -48.34
CA THR A 3 -49.68 54.85 -48.55
C THR A 3 -50.03 53.36 -48.50
N ILE A 4 -49.73 52.69 -49.61
CA ILE A 4 -49.97 51.28 -49.92
C ILE A 4 -48.71 50.51 -49.51
N ILE A 5 -48.85 49.43 -48.75
CA ILE A 5 -47.79 48.45 -48.51
C ILE A 5 -48.13 47.19 -49.30
N SER A 6 -47.21 46.77 -50.18
CA SER A 6 -47.26 45.54 -50.94
C SER A 6 -46.55 44.40 -50.21
N GLU A 7 -47.19 43.25 -50.08
CA GLU A 7 -46.57 41.99 -49.66
C GLU A 7 -45.74 41.38 -50.80
N GLN A 8 -44.46 41.06 -50.52
CA GLN A 8 -43.65 40.15 -51.34
C GLN A 8 -43.54 38.79 -50.64
N THR A 9 -43.90 37.76 -51.38
CA THR A 9 -43.82 36.34 -51.00
C THR A 9 -42.39 35.81 -51.17
N GLY A 10 -41.77 35.41 -50.05
CA GLY A 10 -40.47 34.73 -50.02
C GLY A 10 -40.61 33.23 -50.26
N GLN A 11 -39.91 32.71 -51.27
CA GLN A 11 -39.83 31.28 -51.58
C GLN A 11 -39.01 30.50 -50.55
N SER A 12 -39.61 29.44 -49.99
CA SER A 12 -38.99 28.47 -49.09
C SER A 12 -38.10 27.48 -49.88
N LEU A 13 -36.78 27.55 -49.68
CA LEU A 13 -35.82 26.54 -50.16
C LEU A 13 -35.95 25.24 -49.35
N LYS A 14 -36.29 24.14 -50.03
CA LYS A 14 -36.39 22.80 -49.44
C LYS A 14 -35.00 22.27 -49.03
N PRO A 15 -34.80 21.74 -47.80
CA PRO A 15 -33.53 21.14 -47.41
C PRO A 15 -33.47 19.70 -47.91
N LYS A 16 -32.77 19.46 -49.03
CA LYS A 16 -32.27 18.12 -49.39
C LYS A 16 -30.81 18.02 -48.93
N ASN A 17 -30.48 16.90 -48.29
CA ASN A 17 -29.12 16.42 -47.96
C ASN A 17 -28.50 16.74 -46.58
N ARG A 18 -29.28 17.04 -45.52
CA ARG A 18 -28.70 17.10 -44.15
C ARG A 18 -28.30 15.73 -43.58
N LYS A 19 -28.96 14.63 -43.97
CA LYS A 19 -28.69 13.29 -43.40
C LYS A 19 -27.31 12.72 -43.75
N ILE A 20 -26.78 13.00 -44.94
CA ILE A 20 -25.48 12.49 -45.37
C ILE A 20 -24.35 13.19 -44.60
N THR A 21 -24.48 14.49 -44.34
CA THR A 21 -23.47 15.26 -43.60
C THR A 21 -23.28 14.75 -42.17
N TYR A 22 -24.35 14.39 -41.46
CA TYR A 22 -24.25 13.88 -40.08
C TYR A 22 -23.58 12.50 -40.00
N ILE A 23 -23.78 11.63 -40.99
CA ILE A 23 -23.16 10.30 -41.04
C ILE A 23 -21.64 10.44 -41.27
N VAL A 24 -21.24 11.34 -42.16
CA VAL A 24 -19.81 11.58 -42.45
C VAL A 24 -19.11 12.19 -41.23
N ILE A 25 -19.73 13.15 -40.54
CA ILE A 25 -19.17 13.74 -39.31
C ILE A 25 -19.03 12.68 -38.20
N GLY A 26 -20.05 11.82 -38.02
CA GLY A 26 -20.00 10.75 -37.04
C GLY A 26 -18.86 9.75 -37.28
N LEU A 27 -18.63 9.34 -38.53
CA LEU A 27 -17.53 8.45 -38.89
C LEU A 27 -16.15 9.08 -38.70
N ILE A 28 -16.00 10.38 -38.99
CA ILE A 28 -14.74 11.11 -38.76
C ILE A 28 -14.42 11.16 -37.26
N ILE A 29 -15.42 11.41 -36.41
CA ILE A 29 -15.23 11.45 -34.95
C ILE A 29 -14.79 10.08 -34.41
N ILE A 30 -15.42 8.98 -34.87
CA ILE A 30 -15.06 7.62 -34.44
C ILE A 30 -13.64 7.25 -34.89
N CYS A 31 -13.24 7.62 -36.10
CA CYS A 31 -11.88 7.40 -36.58
C CYS A 31 -10.86 8.22 -35.78
N LEU A 32 -11.17 9.47 -35.43
CA LEU A 32 -10.27 10.32 -34.63
C LEU A 32 -10.09 9.76 -33.21
N THR A 33 -11.16 9.33 -32.54
CA THR A 33 -11.07 8.80 -31.17
C THR A 33 -10.30 7.48 -31.13
N THR A 34 -10.50 6.62 -32.14
CA THR A 34 -9.76 5.36 -32.27
C THR A 34 -8.27 5.62 -32.54
N PHE A 35 -7.96 6.58 -33.43
CA PHE A 35 -6.58 6.95 -33.75
C PHE A 35 -5.84 7.55 -32.54
N VAL A 36 -6.48 8.45 -31.79
CA VAL A 36 -5.92 9.02 -30.55
C VAL A 36 -5.70 7.92 -29.50
N SER A 37 -6.62 6.97 -29.36
CA SER A 37 -6.47 5.85 -28.41
C SER A 37 -5.28 4.96 -28.76
N ILE A 38 -5.09 4.64 -30.06
CA ILE A 38 -3.94 3.87 -30.55
C ILE A 38 -2.64 4.64 -30.34
N LEU A 39 -2.64 5.97 -30.55
CA LEU A 39 -1.46 6.81 -30.34
C LEU A 39 -1.08 6.88 -28.85
N VAL A 40 -2.04 7.02 -27.95
CA VAL A 40 -1.81 7.00 -26.50
C VAL A 40 -1.26 5.65 -26.03
N ILE A 41 -1.81 4.54 -26.52
CA ILE A 41 -1.30 3.19 -26.21
C ILE A 41 0.13 3.01 -26.74
N SER A 42 0.39 3.45 -27.97
CA SER A 42 1.72 3.37 -28.60
C SER A 42 2.75 4.24 -27.88
N MET A 43 2.37 5.46 -27.47
CA MET A 43 3.23 6.36 -26.71
C MET A 43 3.51 5.82 -25.30
N ASN A 44 2.52 5.28 -24.60
CA ASN A 44 2.74 4.63 -23.30
C ASN A 44 3.67 3.41 -23.43
N HIS A 45 3.51 2.62 -24.50
CA HIS A 45 4.39 1.47 -24.77
C HIS A 45 5.82 1.90 -25.16
N GLN A 46 6.00 3.02 -25.85
CA GLN A 46 7.33 3.56 -26.15
C GLN A 46 7.99 4.25 -24.95
N MET A 47 7.24 4.97 -24.11
CA MET A 47 7.78 5.58 -22.90
C MET A 47 8.20 4.51 -21.87
N SER A 48 7.48 3.40 -21.74
CA SER A 48 7.94 2.28 -20.89
C SER A 48 9.22 1.61 -21.43
N LYS A 49 9.43 1.62 -22.75
CA LYS A 49 10.68 1.15 -23.37
C LYS A 49 11.83 2.15 -23.23
N GLN A 50 11.57 3.45 -23.27
CA GLN A 50 12.62 4.46 -23.25
C GLN A 50 13.19 4.68 -21.84
N VAL A 51 12.39 4.50 -20.79
CA VAL A 51 12.85 4.46 -19.38
C VAL A 51 13.84 3.32 -19.13
N ASN A 52 13.79 2.23 -19.91
CA ASN A 52 14.68 1.08 -19.77
C ASN A 52 16.06 1.22 -20.47
N SER A 53 16.38 2.39 -21.05
CA SER A 53 17.63 2.58 -21.83
C SER A 53 18.67 3.51 -21.19
N SER A 54 18.35 4.17 -20.07
CA SER A 54 19.27 5.09 -19.39
C SER A 54 20.01 4.39 -18.25
N LYS A 55 21.26 3.97 -18.52
CA LYS A 55 22.18 3.30 -17.58
C LYS A 55 21.64 1.96 -17.05
N LYS A 56 22.45 0.91 -17.06
CA LYS A 56 22.17 -0.26 -16.21
C LYS A 56 22.04 0.29 -14.79
N SER A 57 20.82 0.45 -14.28
CA SER A 57 20.63 0.71 -12.86
C SER A 57 21.23 -0.48 -12.16
N ASP A 58 22.15 -0.21 -11.24
CA ASP A 58 22.73 -1.24 -10.40
C ASP A 58 21.57 -2.00 -9.74
N PHE A 59 21.51 -3.30 -9.98
CA PHE A 59 20.38 -4.18 -9.64
C PHE A 59 20.38 -4.54 -8.14
N CYS A 60 20.99 -3.71 -7.30
CA CYS A 60 21.34 -4.04 -5.93
C CYS A 60 20.58 -3.23 -4.90
N TYR A 61 20.37 -3.85 -3.75
CA TYR A 61 19.78 -3.24 -2.58
C TYR A 61 20.32 -3.88 -1.31
N GLY A 62 19.99 -3.26 -0.19
CA GLY A 62 20.26 -3.77 1.14
C GLY A 62 21.59 -3.27 1.72
N PRO A 63 21.88 -3.69 2.96
CA PRO A 63 21.18 -4.73 3.72
C PRO A 63 19.79 -4.30 4.25
N ILE A 64 18.82 -5.22 4.18
CA ILE A 64 17.46 -5.08 4.73
C ILE A 64 17.28 -6.06 5.88
N ALA A 65 16.69 -5.61 6.99
CA ALA A 65 16.42 -6.47 8.14
C ALA A 65 14.94 -6.87 8.21
N PHE A 66 14.70 -8.18 8.30
CA PHE A 66 13.38 -8.77 8.55
C PHE A 66 13.39 -9.43 9.94
N MET A 67 12.55 -8.97 10.87
CA MET A 67 12.51 -9.48 12.27
C MET A 67 11.76 -10.79 12.37
N HIS A 68 12.42 -11.90 12.70
CA HIS A 68 11.83 -13.22 12.97
C HIS A 68 11.68 -13.45 14.48
N GLU A 69 10.89 -14.46 14.85
CA GLU A 69 10.69 -14.87 16.25
C GLU A 69 12.00 -15.14 16.99
N GLN A 70 12.97 -15.76 16.32
CA GLN A 70 14.25 -16.18 16.91
C GLN A 70 15.42 -15.22 16.57
N GLY A 71 15.18 -14.05 16.00
CA GLY A 71 16.26 -13.16 15.59
C GLY A 71 15.95 -12.33 14.36
N THR A 72 16.97 -11.96 13.59
CA THR A 72 16.83 -11.06 12.45
C THR A 72 17.46 -11.69 11.22
N ARG A 73 16.71 -11.70 10.12
CA ARG A 73 17.26 -12.06 8.81
C ARG A 73 17.71 -10.79 8.11
N ILE A 74 18.97 -10.77 7.70
CA ILE A 74 19.53 -9.70 6.88
C ILE A 74 19.53 -10.18 5.44
N HIS A 75 18.92 -9.42 4.54
CA HIS A 75 18.84 -9.72 3.12
C HIS A 75 19.51 -8.63 2.28
N TRP A 76 20.24 -9.01 1.23
CA TRP A 76 20.85 -8.05 0.29
C TRP A 76 20.95 -8.65 -1.12
N CYS A 77 21.16 -7.77 -2.10
CA CYS A 77 21.38 -8.15 -3.49
C CYS A 77 22.74 -7.64 -4.01
N THR A 78 23.41 -8.41 -4.86
CA THR A 78 24.70 -8.10 -5.49
C THR A 78 24.59 -8.05 -7.02
N ASN A 79 25.41 -7.19 -7.64
CA ASN A 79 25.35 -6.93 -9.09
C ASN A 79 25.88 -8.12 -9.88
N GLU A 80 26.83 -8.83 -9.29
CA GLU A 80 27.39 -10.07 -9.81
C GLU A 80 26.89 -11.25 -8.99
N LYS A 81 26.77 -12.40 -9.64
CA LYS A 81 26.49 -13.66 -8.93
C LYS A 81 27.72 -14.04 -8.13
N VAL A 82 27.62 -14.02 -6.80
CA VAL A 82 28.66 -14.50 -5.89
C VAL A 82 28.18 -15.75 -5.17
N GLU A 83 29.10 -16.46 -4.50
CA GLU A 83 28.75 -17.66 -3.74
C GLU A 83 27.62 -17.34 -2.77
N SER A 84 26.53 -18.11 -2.87
CA SER A 84 25.31 -17.83 -2.14
C SER A 84 25.56 -17.94 -0.64
N GLN A 85 25.41 -16.82 0.06
CA GLN A 85 25.36 -16.82 1.51
C GLN A 85 23.91 -16.91 1.94
N LEU A 86 23.37 -18.13 1.92
CA LEU A 86 22.07 -18.44 2.52
C LEU A 86 22.32 -19.22 3.80
N THR A 87 22.34 -18.52 4.94
CA THR A 87 22.37 -19.18 6.25
C THR A 87 20.98 -19.10 6.87
N GLY A 88 20.39 -20.26 7.16
CA GLY A 88 19.10 -20.36 7.84
C GLY A 88 17.94 -20.87 6.98
N TYR A 89 17.00 -21.50 7.65
CA TYR A 89 15.95 -22.41 7.14
C TYR A 89 14.99 -21.80 6.09
N PRO A 90 14.56 -22.56 5.06
CA PRO A 90 15.13 -23.81 4.56
C PRO A 90 16.19 -23.52 3.48
N SER A 91 17.45 -23.29 3.87
CA SER A 91 18.54 -23.26 2.90
C SER A 91 18.90 -24.70 2.52
N THR A 92 18.54 -25.13 1.31
CA THR A 92 19.35 -26.16 0.64
C THR A 92 20.74 -25.56 0.48
N ASN A 93 21.78 -26.23 0.97
CA ASN A 93 23.18 -25.88 0.65
C ASN A 93 23.37 -25.98 -0.86
N ASP A 94 22.96 -24.94 -1.58
CA ASP A 94 23.19 -24.82 -2.99
C ASP A 94 24.44 -23.97 -3.16
N SER A 95 25.54 -24.61 -3.55
CA SER A 95 26.81 -23.97 -3.91
C SER A 95 26.68 -23.10 -5.18
N SER A 96 25.46 -22.88 -5.68
CA SER A 96 25.21 -22.02 -6.81
C SER A 96 25.51 -20.55 -6.47
N LYS A 97 26.01 -19.83 -7.47
CA LYS A 97 26.19 -18.39 -7.34
C LYS A 97 24.83 -17.70 -7.48
N SER A 98 24.53 -16.78 -6.56
CA SER A 98 23.26 -16.03 -6.51
C SER A 98 23.51 -14.53 -6.52
N HIS A 99 22.51 -13.77 -6.98
CA HIS A 99 22.45 -12.32 -6.77
C HIS A 99 21.84 -11.98 -5.41
N TYR A 100 21.02 -12.86 -4.84
CA TYR A 100 20.29 -12.64 -3.59
C TYR A 100 20.91 -13.46 -2.48
N HIS A 101 21.12 -12.82 -1.34
CA HIS A 101 21.82 -13.38 -0.20
C HIS A 101 21.05 -13.06 1.05
N SER A 102 21.12 -13.97 2.02
CA SER A 102 20.52 -13.72 3.33
C SER A 102 21.27 -14.44 4.43
N THR A 103 21.52 -13.73 5.52
CA THR A 103 22.06 -14.35 6.74
C THR A 103 21.05 -14.24 7.87
N PHE A 104 21.01 -15.25 8.73
CA PHE A 104 20.27 -15.19 9.98
C PHE A 104 21.18 -14.82 11.14
N VAL A 105 20.80 -13.79 11.89
CA VAL A 105 21.46 -13.39 13.13
C VAL A 105 20.51 -13.71 14.28
N ASN A 106 20.93 -14.59 15.19
CA ASN A 106 20.18 -14.95 16.40
C ASN A 106 20.26 -13.84 17.47
N SER A 107 19.90 -12.63 17.09
CA SER A 107 19.86 -11.44 17.95
C SER A 107 18.97 -10.36 17.32
N THR A 108 18.33 -9.57 18.18
CA THR A 108 17.64 -8.32 17.83
C THR A 108 18.53 -7.08 17.99
N ASN A 109 19.81 -7.27 18.37
CA ASN A 109 20.82 -6.24 18.47
C ASN A 109 22.14 -6.78 17.91
N PHE A 110 22.66 -6.19 16.84
CA PHE A 110 23.90 -6.68 16.22
C PHE A 110 24.63 -5.62 15.42
N ASN A 111 25.94 -5.83 15.27
CA ASN A 111 26.76 -5.20 14.25
C ASN A 111 27.13 -6.28 13.23
N TYR A 112 26.90 -6.01 11.95
CA TYR A 112 27.12 -6.93 10.87
C TYR A 112 27.85 -6.22 9.72
N SER A 113 28.95 -6.82 9.26
CA SER A 113 29.64 -6.38 8.05
C SER A 113 29.24 -7.30 6.91
N LEU A 114 28.80 -6.71 5.79
CA LEU A 114 28.53 -7.51 4.60
C LEU A 114 29.85 -8.10 4.07
N PRO A 115 29.95 -9.44 3.86
CA PRO A 115 31.19 -10.02 3.39
C PRO A 115 31.64 -9.44 2.05
N GLY A 116 32.91 -9.02 1.98
CA GLY A 116 33.48 -8.37 0.80
C GLY A 116 33.04 -6.93 0.58
N SER A 117 32.43 -6.29 1.57
CA SER A 117 31.98 -4.90 1.53
C SER A 117 32.45 -4.11 2.75
N ASP A 118 32.74 -2.82 2.54
CA ASP A 118 33.00 -1.88 3.64
C ASP A 118 31.71 -1.42 4.35
N VAL A 119 30.54 -1.89 3.89
CA VAL A 119 29.24 -1.56 4.48
C VAL A 119 29.11 -2.26 5.83
N GLN A 120 29.12 -1.44 6.88
CA GLN A 120 28.80 -1.82 8.25
C GLN A 120 27.34 -1.52 8.53
N TYR A 121 26.66 -2.49 9.14
CA TYR A 121 25.27 -2.39 9.54
C TYR A 121 25.17 -2.59 11.04
N SER A 122 24.50 -1.67 11.71
CA SER A 122 24.19 -1.80 13.12
C SER A 122 22.69 -1.72 13.30
N TYR A 123 22.13 -2.75 13.93
CA TYR A 123 20.75 -2.75 14.35
C TYR A 123 20.66 -2.82 15.86
N TYR A 124 19.78 -1.97 16.38
CA TYR A 124 19.41 -1.94 17.77
C TYR A 124 17.89 -1.81 17.88
N LEU A 125 17.25 -2.80 18.48
CA LEU A 125 15.86 -2.73 18.91
C LEU A 125 15.83 -2.34 20.39
N PRO A 126 15.30 -1.15 20.75
CA PRO A 126 15.22 -0.76 22.14
C PRO A 126 14.37 -1.75 22.95
N GLU A 127 14.61 -1.80 24.25
CA GLU A 127 13.80 -2.62 25.17
C GLU A 127 12.35 -2.15 25.21
N VAL A 128 12.13 -0.85 25.06
CA VAL A 128 10.81 -0.21 24.94
C VAL A 128 10.70 0.42 23.56
N ILE A 129 9.71 0.00 22.80
CA ILE A 129 9.43 0.62 21.50
C ILE A 129 8.88 2.03 21.73
N ARG A 130 9.52 3.01 21.10
CA ARG A 130 9.15 4.43 21.15
C ARG A 130 8.24 4.76 19.97
N LYS A 131 8.61 4.28 18.77
CA LYS A 131 7.92 4.65 17.54
C LYS A 131 8.14 3.65 16.42
N PHE A 132 7.09 3.37 15.67
CA PHE A 132 7.19 2.68 14.37
C PHE A 132 6.48 3.48 13.26
N VAL A 133 6.81 3.14 12.01
CA VAL A 133 6.26 3.80 10.81
C VAL A 133 5.43 2.80 10.02
N ILE A 134 4.34 3.28 9.41
CA ILE A 134 3.59 2.58 8.37
C ILE A 134 3.67 3.40 7.09
N MET A 135 4.14 2.76 6.03
CA MET A 135 4.06 3.24 4.65
C MET A 135 3.91 2.02 3.76
N THR A 136 2.94 2.04 2.85
CA THR A 136 2.55 0.89 2.02
C THR A 136 2.20 1.38 0.62
N ASP A 137 2.05 0.46 -0.33
CA ASP A 137 1.68 0.80 -1.71
C ASP A 137 2.72 1.78 -2.28
N THR A 138 3.99 1.44 -2.07
CA THR A 138 5.11 2.27 -2.50
C THR A 138 5.36 2.14 -3.99
N HIS A 139 4.97 1.02 -4.63
CA HIS A 139 5.04 0.82 -6.09
C HIS A 139 6.39 1.23 -6.69
N THR A 140 7.50 0.85 -6.04
CA THR A 140 8.90 1.20 -6.40
C THR A 140 9.26 2.69 -6.32
N ASN A 141 8.42 3.53 -5.71
CA ASN A 141 8.61 4.97 -5.65
C ASN A 141 9.76 5.37 -4.70
N THR A 142 10.97 5.42 -5.26
CA THR A 142 12.20 5.75 -4.54
C THR A 142 12.26 7.18 -3.99
N LYS A 143 11.46 8.11 -4.55
CA LYS A 143 11.35 9.49 -4.02
C LYS A 143 10.87 9.48 -2.57
N TYR A 144 9.90 8.62 -2.24
CA TYR A 144 9.33 8.59 -0.89
C TYR A 144 9.99 7.55 0.02
N THR A 145 10.42 6.40 -0.52
CA THR A 145 11.14 5.41 0.32
C THR A 145 12.46 5.96 0.84
N SER A 146 13.17 6.79 0.06
CA SER A 146 14.41 7.43 0.52
C SER A 146 14.20 8.37 1.71
N LYS A 147 13.04 9.03 1.82
CA LYS A 147 12.72 9.92 2.96
C LYS A 147 12.59 9.19 4.28
N LEU A 148 12.42 7.87 4.28
CA LEU A 148 12.41 7.08 5.52
C LEU A 148 13.76 7.13 6.25
N ASN A 149 14.87 7.35 5.54
CA ASN A 149 16.19 7.50 6.16
C ASN A 149 16.33 8.77 7.02
N GLU A 150 15.43 9.74 6.84
CA GLU A 150 15.41 11.00 7.58
C GLU A 150 14.62 10.91 8.90
N ILE A 151 14.01 9.76 9.18
CA ILE A 151 13.09 9.56 10.30
C ILE A 151 13.75 8.66 11.35
N ASP A 152 13.82 9.11 12.59
CA ASP A 152 14.17 8.24 13.71
C ASP A 152 12.95 7.40 14.10
N PHE A 153 13.00 6.08 13.87
CA PHE A 153 12.00 5.11 14.32
C PHE A 153 12.67 3.77 14.65
N ASP A 154 11.96 2.88 15.35
CA ASP A 154 12.53 1.61 15.84
C ASP A 154 12.32 0.46 14.84
N PHE A 155 11.15 0.38 14.22
CA PHE A 155 10.85 -0.55 13.12
C PHE A 155 9.73 -0.02 12.21
N MET A 156 9.44 -0.75 11.14
CA MET A 156 8.42 -0.39 10.15
C MET A 156 7.45 -1.53 9.86
N LEU A 157 6.21 -1.17 9.55
CA LEU A 157 5.21 -2.06 8.94
C LEU A 157 4.93 -1.61 7.51
N HIS A 158 4.90 -2.55 6.57
CA HIS A 158 4.51 -2.31 5.19
C HIS A 158 3.39 -3.28 4.80
N ASN A 159 2.27 -2.77 4.29
CA ASN A 159 1.03 -3.53 4.17
C ASN A 159 0.78 -4.07 2.75
N GLY A 160 1.83 -4.22 1.94
CA GLY A 160 1.78 -4.77 0.58
C GLY A 160 1.98 -3.74 -0.52
N ASP A 161 2.08 -4.20 -1.76
CA ASP A 161 2.29 -3.41 -2.97
C ASP A 161 3.58 -2.57 -2.91
N MET A 162 4.69 -3.24 -2.64
CA MET A 162 6.02 -2.63 -2.79
C MET A 162 6.42 -2.49 -4.25
N THR A 163 5.90 -3.39 -5.07
CA THR A 163 6.18 -3.53 -6.51
C THR A 163 4.92 -3.26 -7.32
N ASN A 164 5.04 -3.02 -8.63
CA ASN A 164 3.87 -2.95 -9.51
C ASN A 164 3.56 -4.34 -10.10
N ASP A 165 4.58 -5.14 -10.34
CA ASP A 165 4.52 -6.37 -11.09
C ASP A 165 5.21 -7.55 -10.37
N GLY A 166 5.52 -7.45 -9.07
CA GLY A 166 6.06 -8.57 -8.28
C GLY A 166 7.43 -9.08 -8.75
N THR A 167 8.10 -8.35 -9.64
CA THR A 167 9.39 -8.79 -10.18
C THR A 167 10.51 -8.54 -9.17
N LEU A 168 11.52 -9.41 -9.18
CA LEU A 168 12.70 -9.19 -8.33
C LEU A 168 13.43 -7.87 -8.63
N GLN A 169 13.35 -7.38 -9.88
CA GLN A 169 13.93 -6.10 -10.28
C GLN A 169 13.24 -4.92 -9.60
N GLU A 170 11.91 -4.94 -9.58
CA GLU A 170 11.12 -3.92 -8.92
C GLU A 170 11.30 -3.98 -7.41
N LEU A 171 11.33 -5.19 -6.84
CA LEU A 171 11.61 -5.39 -5.43
C LEU A 171 12.98 -4.81 -5.06
N ALA A 172 14.00 -5.06 -5.89
CA ALA A 172 15.31 -4.46 -5.73
C ALA A 172 15.27 -2.93 -5.80
N THR A 173 14.50 -2.39 -6.74
CA THR A 173 14.35 -0.93 -6.91
C THR A 173 13.65 -0.30 -5.71
N GLY A 174 12.57 -0.90 -5.21
CA GLY A 174 11.84 -0.42 -4.03
C GLY A 174 12.69 -0.46 -2.76
N LEU A 175 13.54 -1.49 -2.61
CA LEU A 175 14.40 -1.69 -1.46
C LEU A 175 15.74 -0.93 -1.52
N ALA A 176 16.13 -0.38 -2.69
CA ALA A 176 17.45 0.24 -2.87
C ALA A 176 17.72 1.41 -1.92
N ASN A 177 16.68 2.18 -1.55
CA ASN A 177 16.79 3.30 -0.61
C ASN A 177 16.13 3.00 0.74
N TRP A 178 15.81 1.74 1.00
CA TRP A 178 15.14 1.37 2.23
C TRP A 178 16.05 1.61 3.43
N PRO A 179 15.51 2.14 4.54
CA PRO A 179 16.30 2.32 5.74
C PRO A 179 16.78 0.97 6.26
N THR A 180 17.93 1.01 6.93
CA THR A 180 18.52 -0.12 7.64
C THR A 180 17.71 -0.53 8.89
N LYS A 181 16.44 -0.17 8.97
CA LYS A 181 15.54 -0.48 10.07
C LYS A 181 14.76 -1.75 9.77
N PRO A 182 14.40 -2.54 10.78
CA PRO A 182 13.65 -3.75 10.54
C PRO A 182 12.25 -3.47 10.04
N MET A 183 11.77 -4.38 9.21
CA MET A 183 10.45 -4.31 8.61
C MET A 183 9.68 -5.60 8.83
N LEU A 184 8.39 -5.46 9.13
CA LEU A 184 7.38 -6.49 8.87
C LEU A 184 6.60 -6.12 7.62
N PHE A 185 6.25 -7.13 6.85
CA PHE A 185 5.63 -6.94 5.55
C PHE A 185 4.43 -7.89 5.37
N ALA A 186 3.29 -7.33 4.95
CA ALA A 186 2.13 -8.08 4.46
C ALA A 186 2.13 -8.12 2.93
N THR A 187 1.75 -9.23 2.32
CA THR A 187 1.71 -9.34 0.85
C THR A 187 0.52 -8.59 0.24
N GLY A 188 0.76 -7.80 -0.81
CA GLY A 188 -0.27 -7.12 -1.60
C GLY A 188 -0.61 -7.84 -2.90
N ASN A 189 -1.55 -7.28 -3.68
CA ASN A 189 -1.99 -7.90 -4.93
C ASN A 189 -1.00 -7.71 -6.08
N HIS A 190 -0.07 -6.77 -5.96
CA HIS A 190 0.97 -6.57 -6.96
C HIS A 190 2.18 -7.49 -6.76
N GLU A 191 2.27 -8.20 -5.63
CA GLU A 191 3.26 -9.25 -5.40
C GLU A 191 2.83 -10.62 -5.99
N PHE A 192 2.20 -10.63 -7.17
CA PHE A 192 1.53 -11.80 -7.77
C PHE A 192 2.45 -13.03 -7.95
N ASP A 193 3.76 -12.82 -8.14
CA ASP A 193 4.73 -13.90 -8.08
C ASP A 193 5.23 -14.05 -6.64
N PHE A 194 4.40 -14.71 -5.83
CA PHE A 194 4.73 -15.06 -4.46
C PHE A 194 6.07 -15.78 -4.34
N THR A 195 6.55 -16.46 -5.39
CA THR A 195 7.84 -17.16 -5.35
C THR A 195 8.98 -16.17 -5.19
N ASN A 196 9.00 -15.12 -6.01
CA ASN A 196 10.01 -14.06 -5.93
C ASN A 196 9.92 -13.31 -4.61
N PHE A 197 8.69 -12.99 -4.19
CA PHE A 197 8.45 -12.24 -2.98
C PHE A 197 8.83 -13.04 -1.71
N GLN A 198 8.48 -14.32 -1.67
CA GLN A 198 8.87 -15.25 -0.60
C GLN A 198 10.36 -15.56 -0.62
N GLN A 199 11.02 -15.54 -1.78
CA GLN A 199 12.47 -15.72 -1.86
C GLN A 199 13.22 -14.65 -1.05
N VAL A 200 12.73 -13.40 -1.11
CA VAL A 200 13.34 -12.28 -0.40
C VAL A 200 12.89 -12.20 1.05
N THR A 201 11.59 -12.27 1.30
CA THR A 201 11.05 -12.11 2.66
C THR A 201 11.18 -13.35 3.53
N GLN A 202 11.15 -14.53 2.92
CA GLN A 202 11.19 -15.84 3.57
C GLN A 202 10.16 -15.94 4.72
N ARG A 203 8.95 -15.46 4.44
CA ARG A 203 7.80 -15.46 5.35
C ARG A 203 6.64 -16.25 4.75
N PRO A 204 5.86 -16.96 5.58
CA PRO A 204 4.53 -17.40 5.16
C PRO A 204 3.62 -16.18 4.96
N LEU A 205 2.50 -16.37 4.25
CA LEU A 205 1.50 -15.33 3.99
C LEU A 205 0.79 -14.82 5.25
N HIS A 206 0.69 -15.69 6.26
CA HIS A 206 0.11 -15.37 7.55
C HIS A 206 1.13 -15.69 8.63
N TYR A 207 1.42 -14.73 9.50
CA TYR A 207 2.29 -14.95 10.65
C TYR A 207 1.99 -13.97 11.77
N TYR A 208 2.42 -14.36 12.97
CA TYR A 208 2.47 -13.53 14.14
C TYR A 208 3.93 -13.15 14.41
N GLN A 209 4.16 -11.91 14.84
CA GLN A 209 5.47 -11.48 15.30
C GLN A 209 5.33 -10.68 16.59
N GLN A 210 6.00 -11.16 17.63
CA GLN A 210 6.26 -10.38 18.84
C GLN A 210 7.47 -9.46 18.62
N ILE A 211 7.32 -8.18 18.93
CA ILE A 211 8.37 -7.17 18.95
C ILE A 211 8.32 -6.50 20.32
N ARG A 212 9.14 -6.98 21.27
CA ARG A 212 9.08 -6.54 22.67
C ARG A 212 7.65 -6.71 23.22
N ASN A 213 6.98 -5.63 23.60
CA ASN A 213 5.60 -5.63 24.10
C ASN A 213 4.53 -5.43 23.01
N ILE A 214 4.93 -5.44 21.73
CA ILE A 214 4.03 -5.27 20.59
C ILE A 214 3.82 -6.61 19.88
N GLY A 215 2.58 -7.05 19.78
CA GLY A 215 2.17 -8.18 18.94
C GLY A 215 1.66 -7.69 17.59
N VAL A 216 2.13 -8.30 16.50
CA VAL A 216 1.67 -7.98 15.13
C VAL A 216 1.19 -9.23 14.43
N PHE A 217 -0.09 -9.27 14.08
CA PHE A 217 -0.62 -10.24 13.13
C PHE A 217 -0.48 -9.71 11.71
N VAL A 218 0.10 -10.51 10.83
CA VAL A 218 0.22 -10.23 9.40
C VAL A 218 -0.64 -11.24 8.66
N VAL A 219 -1.58 -10.77 7.84
CA VAL A 219 -2.50 -11.65 7.11
C VAL A 219 -2.69 -11.24 5.65
N TYR A 220 -2.78 -12.24 4.77
CA TYR A 220 -3.12 -12.08 3.36
C TYR A 220 -4.60 -12.36 3.11
N THR A 221 -5.38 -11.38 2.64
CA THR A 221 -6.85 -11.52 2.49
C THR A 221 -7.34 -11.31 1.05
N LEU A 222 -6.46 -11.49 0.07
CA LEU A 222 -6.76 -11.42 -1.36
C LEU A 222 -7.01 -12.85 -1.92
N ASP A 223 -7.45 -12.96 -3.18
CA ASP A 223 -7.63 -14.24 -3.90
C ASP A 223 -8.38 -15.34 -3.11
N ASP A 224 -9.50 -14.98 -2.49
CA ASP A 224 -10.31 -15.88 -1.65
C ASP A 224 -9.57 -16.50 -0.43
N GLN A 225 -8.39 -15.98 -0.07
CA GLN A 225 -7.63 -16.37 1.13
C GLN A 225 -8.19 -15.79 2.43
N ASP A 226 -9.33 -15.08 2.36
CA ASP A 226 -10.00 -14.53 3.54
C ASP A 226 -10.31 -15.63 4.58
N LYS A 227 -10.69 -16.83 4.15
CA LYS A 227 -10.93 -17.95 5.05
C LYS A 227 -9.68 -18.34 5.84
N ASP A 228 -8.56 -18.51 5.17
CA ASP A 228 -7.31 -18.98 5.79
C ASP A 228 -6.71 -17.91 6.69
N ALA A 229 -6.80 -16.64 6.31
CA ALA A 229 -6.46 -15.50 7.17
C ALA A 229 -7.22 -15.52 8.50
N PHE A 230 -8.55 -15.69 8.45
CA PHE A 230 -9.35 -15.68 9.68
C PHE A 230 -9.20 -16.97 10.49
N ASN A 231 -8.98 -18.12 9.86
CA ASN A 231 -8.61 -19.34 10.60
C ASN A 231 -7.31 -19.10 11.36
N PHE A 232 -6.28 -18.59 10.69
CA PHE A 232 -5.00 -18.24 11.30
C PHE A 232 -5.18 -17.28 12.48
N LEU A 233 -5.92 -16.18 12.32
CA LEU A 233 -6.17 -15.22 13.40
C LEU A 233 -6.85 -15.87 14.62
N ASN A 234 -7.90 -16.67 14.40
CA ASN A 234 -8.62 -17.33 15.50
C ASN A 234 -7.74 -18.38 16.19
N ASP A 235 -7.02 -19.21 15.42
CA ASP A 235 -6.19 -20.28 15.95
C ASP A 235 -4.97 -19.75 16.72
N ASN A 236 -4.49 -18.54 16.37
CA ASN A 236 -3.27 -17.95 16.92
C ASN A 236 -3.52 -16.71 17.80
N ALA A 237 -4.78 -16.38 18.13
CA ALA A 237 -5.12 -15.26 18.99
C ALA A 237 -4.38 -15.31 20.34
N HIS A 238 -4.21 -16.52 20.89
CA HIS A 238 -3.51 -16.78 22.15
C HIS A 238 -2.04 -16.28 22.15
N LEU A 239 -1.39 -16.17 21.00
CA LEU A 239 0.01 -15.69 20.90
C LEU A 239 0.15 -14.22 21.30
N ALA A 240 -0.94 -13.46 21.26
CA ALA A 240 -0.96 -12.03 21.53
C ALA A 240 -1.51 -11.67 22.92
N GLU A 241 -1.84 -12.66 23.76
CA GLU A 241 -2.42 -12.43 25.09
C GLU A 241 -1.45 -11.69 26.03
N ASP A 242 -0.15 -11.91 25.88
CA ASP A 242 0.91 -11.27 26.68
C ASP A 242 1.40 -9.94 26.08
N SER A 243 0.79 -9.45 24.99
CA SER A 243 1.18 -8.17 24.38
C SER A 243 0.40 -6.99 24.97
N ASP A 244 1.12 -5.92 25.30
CA ASP A 244 0.53 -4.64 25.73
C ASP A 244 -0.26 -3.97 24.58
N HIS A 245 0.22 -4.18 23.35
CA HIS A 245 -0.34 -3.61 22.13
C HIS A 245 -0.38 -4.65 21.02
N VAL A 246 -1.57 -4.87 20.46
CA VAL A 246 -1.77 -5.78 19.34
C VAL A 246 -2.20 -4.97 18.12
N PHE A 247 -1.51 -5.20 17.00
CA PHE A 247 -1.84 -4.63 15.70
C PHE A 247 -2.11 -5.75 14.70
N ILE A 248 -2.96 -5.46 13.71
CA ILE A 248 -3.16 -6.32 12.56
C ILE A 248 -2.75 -5.55 11.31
N ILE A 249 -1.95 -6.16 10.45
CA ILE A 249 -1.67 -5.63 9.12
C ILE A 249 -2.19 -6.60 8.05
N THR A 250 -2.81 -6.03 7.03
CA THR A 250 -3.36 -6.75 5.87
C THR A 250 -3.31 -5.83 4.66
N HIS A 251 -3.26 -6.35 3.44
CA HIS A 251 -3.34 -5.48 2.28
C HIS A 251 -4.75 -4.96 2.01
N ASN A 252 -5.76 -5.84 2.00
CA ASN A 252 -7.14 -5.41 1.75
C ASN A 252 -7.73 -4.70 2.97
N PRO A 253 -8.32 -3.50 2.79
CA PRO A 253 -8.89 -2.77 3.90
C PRO A 253 -10.17 -3.39 4.44
N THR A 254 -10.33 -3.28 5.76
CA THR A 254 -11.58 -3.63 6.45
C THR A 254 -12.68 -2.64 6.10
N TYR A 255 -12.37 -1.34 6.15
CA TYR A 255 -13.24 -0.24 5.73
C TYR A 255 -12.46 0.63 4.75
N ALA A 256 -13.13 1.25 3.78
CA ALA A 256 -12.44 2.12 2.82
C ALA A 256 -13.37 3.14 2.18
N THR A 257 -12.79 4.29 1.84
CA THR A 257 -13.41 5.34 1.02
C THR A 257 -12.78 5.46 -0.38
N GLY A 258 -11.78 4.64 -0.69
CA GLY A 258 -11.08 4.66 -1.97
C GLY A 258 -11.86 4.01 -3.11
N GLY A 259 -11.32 4.13 -4.32
CA GLY A 259 -11.95 3.63 -5.55
C GLY A 259 -12.25 2.12 -5.58
N HIS A 260 -11.57 1.30 -4.78
CA HIS A 260 -11.85 -0.13 -4.64
C HIS A 260 -12.93 -0.43 -3.58
N GLY A 261 -13.17 0.51 -2.66
CA GLY A 261 -14.19 0.39 -1.61
C GLY A 261 -13.87 -0.69 -0.57
N ALA A 262 -14.78 -0.85 0.39
CA ALA A 262 -14.71 -1.92 1.38
C ALA A 262 -15.28 -3.24 0.82
N ILE A 263 -14.75 -4.37 1.29
CA ILE A 263 -15.29 -5.71 0.99
C ILE A 263 -16.13 -6.16 2.19
N SER A 264 -17.45 -5.94 2.16
CA SER A 264 -18.35 -6.18 3.32
C SER A 264 -18.17 -7.56 3.99
N LYS A 265 -17.91 -8.63 3.21
CA LYS A 265 -17.64 -9.97 3.75
C LYS A 265 -16.37 -10.00 4.62
N LEU A 266 -15.28 -9.39 4.14
CA LEU A 266 -14.03 -9.24 4.89
C LEU A 266 -14.26 -8.39 6.13
N SER A 267 -14.96 -7.27 5.98
CA SER A 267 -15.27 -6.35 7.09
C SER A 267 -16.00 -7.04 8.23
N LYS A 268 -17.06 -7.79 7.92
CA LYS A 268 -17.86 -8.55 8.90
C LYS A 268 -17.04 -9.63 9.61
N LYS A 269 -16.12 -10.28 8.91
CA LYS A 269 -15.22 -11.27 9.53
C LYS A 269 -14.23 -10.61 10.48
N MET A 270 -13.67 -9.46 10.10
CA MET A 270 -12.78 -8.68 10.98
C MET A 270 -13.51 -8.17 12.22
N GLU A 271 -14.70 -7.60 12.06
CA GLU A 271 -15.55 -7.19 13.18
C GLU A 271 -15.84 -8.36 14.11
N LYS A 272 -16.22 -9.52 13.57
CA LYS A 272 -16.45 -10.73 14.36
C LYS A 272 -15.21 -11.17 15.13
N PHE A 273 -14.04 -11.15 14.50
CA PHE A 273 -12.78 -11.50 15.16
C PHE A 273 -12.52 -10.57 16.36
N VAL A 274 -12.59 -9.25 16.14
CA VAL A 274 -12.40 -8.24 17.19
C VAL A 274 -13.42 -8.40 18.31
N ASP A 275 -14.69 -8.58 17.97
CA ASP A 275 -15.77 -8.74 18.95
C ASP A 275 -15.66 -10.04 19.76
N THR A 276 -15.02 -11.08 19.21
CA THR A 276 -14.78 -12.36 19.89
C THR A 276 -13.58 -12.31 20.82
N HIS A 277 -12.57 -11.50 20.50
CA HIS A 277 -11.29 -11.43 21.20
C HIS A 277 -11.09 -10.08 21.92
N GLN A 278 -12.12 -9.64 22.66
CA GLN A 278 -12.09 -8.37 23.40
C GLN A 278 -11.03 -8.33 24.51
N ASN A 279 -10.49 -9.49 24.90
CA ASN A 279 -9.37 -9.60 25.84
C ASN A 279 -8.02 -9.24 25.21
N LEU A 280 -7.91 -9.23 23.88
CA LEU A 280 -6.70 -8.78 23.21
C LEU A 280 -6.62 -7.25 23.26
N ASN A 281 -5.41 -6.75 23.53
CA ASN A 281 -5.11 -5.32 23.52
C ASN A 281 -5.01 -4.75 22.08
N LEU A 282 -6.02 -5.00 21.24
CA LEU A 282 -6.06 -4.53 19.84
C LEU A 282 -6.15 -3.00 19.78
N ARG A 283 -5.18 -2.37 19.10
CA ARG A 283 -5.05 -0.91 19.02
C ARG A 283 -5.38 -0.35 17.64
N ALA A 284 -4.89 -1.00 16.59
CA ALA A 284 -5.24 -0.64 15.23
C ALA A 284 -5.14 -1.81 14.23
N VAL A 285 -5.93 -1.72 13.17
CA VAL A 285 -5.76 -2.49 11.92
C VAL A 285 -5.24 -1.56 10.84
N PHE A 286 -4.09 -1.88 10.24
CA PHE A 286 -3.53 -1.11 9.13
C PHE A 286 -3.67 -1.87 7.82
N SER A 287 -3.98 -1.13 6.75
CA SER A 287 -4.13 -1.69 5.42
C SER A 287 -3.62 -0.80 4.29
N GLY A 288 -3.53 -1.36 3.09
CA GLY A 288 -3.12 -0.68 1.85
C GLY A 288 -4.25 -0.68 0.81
N HIS A 289 -3.89 -0.99 -0.44
CA HIS A 289 -4.73 -1.29 -1.61
C HIS A 289 -5.53 -0.11 -2.18
N ASN A 290 -6.23 0.61 -1.32
CA ASN A 290 -6.89 1.84 -1.68
C ASN A 290 -5.87 2.96 -1.56
N HIS A 291 -5.47 3.55 -2.71
CA HIS A 291 -4.54 4.67 -2.75
C HIS A 291 -5.14 6.00 -2.28
N VAL A 292 -5.67 5.99 -1.06
CA VAL A 292 -6.17 7.12 -0.29
C VAL A 292 -5.82 6.84 1.17
N PHE A 293 -5.50 7.87 1.95
CA PHE A 293 -5.50 7.70 3.39
C PHE A 293 -6.95 7.64 3.88
N THR A 294 -7.26 6.74 4.80
CA THR A 294 -8.54 6.78 5.52
C THR A 294 -8.38 6.34 6.96
N ALA A 295 -9.07 7.01 7.88
CA ALA A 295 -9.21 6.59 9.27
C ALA A 295 -10.67 6.28 9.61
N PHE A 296 -10.87 5.19 10.37
CA PHE A 296 -12.13 4.83 10.99
C PHE A 296 -11.91 4.47 12.45
N LYS A 297 -12.96 4.57 13.27
CA LYS A 297 -12.93 4.11 14.67
C LYS A 297 -14.20 3.37 15.05
N ARG A 298 -14.05 2.14 15.56
CA ARG A 298 -15.13 1.29 16.09
C ARG A 298 -14.68 0.61 17.37
N ASN A 299 -15.46 0.72 18.45
CA ASN A 299 -15.16 0.09 19.75
C ASN A 299 -13.73 0.36 20.25
N ASP A 300 -13.31 1.63 20.18
CA ASP A 300 -11.94 2.07 20.49
C ASP A 300 -10.79 1.49 19.65
N LEU A 301 -11.08 0.65 18.67
CA LEU A 301 -10.12 0.18 17.68
C LEU A 301 -10.08 1.11 16.46
N PHE A 302 -8.87 1.53 16.07
CA PHE A 302 -8.66 2.26 14.84
C PHE A 302 -8.52 1.33 13.64
N TYR A 303 -9.03 1.77 12.49
CA TYR A 303 -8.77 1.13 11.20
C TYR A 303 -8.21 2.18 10.26
N PHE A 304 -6.99 1.94 9.76
CA PHE A 304 -6.30 2.84 8.88
C PHE A 304 -6.09 2.21 7.51
N VAL A 305 -6.43 2.96 6.46
CA VAL A 305 -6.03 2.70 5.08
C VAL A 305 -4.87 3.64 4.78
N ASN A 306 -3.72 3.07 4.40
CA ASN A 306 -2.45 3.77 4.24
C ASN A 306 -1.87 3.63 2.83
N GLY A 307 -2.68 3.30 1.81
CA GLY A 307 -2.24 2.97 0.45
C GLY A 307 -1.61 4.11 -0.37
N VAL A 308 -1.07 5.12 0.28
CA VAL A 308 -0.60 6.39 -0.31
C VAL A 308 0.91 6.58 -0.15
N GLY A 309 1.68 5.48 -0.09
CA GLY A 309 3.14 5.54 0.07
C GLY A 309 3.91 5.82 -1.22
N GLY A 310 3.30 5.68 -2.39
CA GLY A 310 3.98 5.96 -3.66
C GLY A 310 3.24 5.61 -4.94
N GLY A 311 2.22 4.75 -4.88
CA GLY A 311 1.32 4.45 -5.99
C GLY A 311 0.44 5.64 -6.39
N ASN A 312 -0.10 5.61 -7.62
CA ASN A 312 -0.95 6.68 -8.11
C ASN A 312 -2.15 6.90 -7.19
N LEU A 313 -2.28 8.11 -6.64
CA LEU A 313 -3.39 8.45 -5.75
C LEU A 313 -4.73 8.22 -6.45
N ASN A 314 -5.66 7.65 -5.71
CA ASN A 314 -7.04 7.50 -6.11
C ASN A 314 -7.84 8.74 -5.70
N ASP A 315 -8.84 9.09 -6.49
CA ASP A 315 -9.92 9.94 -6.01
C ASP A 315 -10.60 9.26 -4.80
N VAL A 316 -11.08 10.08 -3.87
CA VAL A 316 -11.95 9.61 -2.78
C VAL A 316 -13.32 9.26 -3.40
N TYR A 317 -13.48 7.98 -3.77
CA TYR A 317 -14.53 7.40 -4.61
C TYR A 317 -14.60 7.86 -6.08
N SER A 318 -14.67 6.91 -7.02
CA SER A 318 -14.80 7.23 -8.45
C SER A 318 -16.22 7.61 -8.89
N LYS A 319 -16.34 8.58 -9.83
CA LYS A 319 -17.60 9.00 -10.49
C LYS A 319 -18.41 7.88 -11.09
N LYS A 320 -17.71 6.93 -11.67
CA LYS A 320 -18.32 5.78 -12.33
C LYS A 320 -19.01 4.86 -11.33
N LYS A 321 -18.53 4.78 -10.09
CA LYS A 321 -19.04 3.89 -9.04
C LYS A 321 -20.05 4.55 -8.10
N MET A 322 -19.95 5.87 -7.88
CA MET A 322 -20.84 6.61 -6.95
C MET A 322 -21.83 7.55 -7.65
N GLY A 323 -21.83 7.63 -8.99
CA GLY A 323 -22.69 8.55 -9.73
C GLY A 323 -22.28 10.02 -9.52
N GLU A 324 -23.26 10.91 -9.29
CA GLU A 324 -22.98 12.33 -9.04
C GLU A 324 -22.30 12.61 -7.69
N ARG A 325 -22.26 11.61 -6.79
CA ARG A 325 -21.65 11.67 -5.46
C ARG A 325 -20.15 11.37 -5.47
N VAL A 326 -19.43 11.89 -6.47
CA VAL A 326 -17.97 11.96 -6.38
C VAL A 326 -17.66 12.99 -5.34
N TRP A 327 -17.00 12.55 -4.28
CA TRP A 327 -16.29 13.47 -3.43
C TRP A 327 -15.08 13.93 -4.23
N LYS A 328 -15.25 15.00 -5.02
CA LYS A 328 -14.15 15.65 -5.76
C LYS A 328 -13.22 16.42 -4.83
N THR A 329 -13.30 16.12 -3.54
CA THR A 329 -12.57 16.81 -2.49
C THR A 329 -11.31 16.01 -2.22
N GLU A 330 -10.21 16.72 -2.00
CA GLU A 330 -8.94 16.11 -1.59
C GLU A 330 -9.04 15.50 -0.18
N GLU A 331 -10.13 15.80 0.53
CA GLU A 331 -10.33 15.52 1.95
C GLU A 331 -11.82 15.21 2.25
N LEU A 332 -12.07 14.30 3.20
CA LEU A 332 -13.40 14.01 3.77
C LEU A 332 -13.30 13.90 5.29
N HIS A 333 -14.37 14.28 5.99
CA HIS A 333 -14.45 14.24 7.45
C HIS A 333 -15.80 13.74 7.97
N GLY A 334 -15.75 13.16 9.17
CA GLY A 334 -16.88 12.70 9.94
C GLY A 334 -17.55 11.45 9.38
N PRO A 335 -18.54 10.89 10.11
CA PRO A 335 -19.34 9.79 9.61
C PRO A 335 -19.94 10.13 8.24
N LEU A 336 -19.91 9.17 7.32
CA LEU A 336 -20.46 9.32 5.97
C LEU A 336 -21.89 8.78 5.92
N GLU A 337 -22.57 8.94 4.79
CA GLU A 337 -23.83 8.26 4.53
C GLU A 337 -23.60 6.90 3.87
N GLU A 338 -24.47 5.93 4.15
CA GLU A 338 -24.51 4.69 3.36
C GLU A 338 -24.91 5.02 1.92
N VAL A 339 -24.10 4.60 0.97
CA VAL A 339 -24.42 4.75 -0.45
C VAL A 339 -24.65 3.39 -1.10
N ASN A 340 -23.83 2.40 -0.73
CA ASN A 340 -23.90 1.02 -1.24
C ASN A 340 -23.02 0.08 -0.38
N ASP A 341 -22.96 -1.20 -0.76
CA ASP A 341 -22.16 -2.22 -0.06
C ASP A 341 -20.64 -1.92 -0.01
N GLN A 342 -20.12 -1.09 -0.91
CA GLN A 342 -18.71 -0.67 -0.92
C GLN A 342 -18.42 0.46 0.07
N SER A 343 -19.46 1.06 0.66
CA SER A 343 -19.35 2.05 1.75
C SER A 343 -19.44 1.42 3.14
N TYR A 344 -19.26 0.10 3.27
CA TYR A 344 -19.33 -0.58 4.58
C TYR A 344 -18.39 0.07 5.61
N GLY A 345 -18.92 0.37 6.80
CA GLY A 345 -18.21 1.11 7.85
C GLY A 345 -18.30 2.63 7.74
N TYR A 346 -19.12 3.18 6.85
CA TYR A 346 -19.36 4.62 6.66
C TYR A 346 -19.61 5.36 7.98
N GLN A 347 -20.35 4.74 8.92
CA GLN A 347 -20.72 5.33 10.20
C GLN A 347 -19.53 5.44 11.17
N HIS A 348 -18.45 4.72 10.90
CA HIS A 348 -17.21 4.71 11.68
C HIS A 348 -16.14 5.62 11.08
N HIS A 349 -16.40 6.22 9.92
CA HIS A 349 -15.43 7.07 9.22
C HIS A 349 -15.08 8.30 10.06
N LEU A 350 -13.78 8.60 10.10
CA LEU A 350 -13.23 9.82 10.70
C LEU A 350 -12.78 10.76 9.61
N ASP A 351 -11.72 10.42 8.88
CA ASP A 351 -11.12 11.30 7.88
C ASP A 351 -10.59 10.51 6.67
N SER A 352 -10.59 11.12 5.48
CA SER A 352 -9.88 10.62 4.30
C SER A 352 -9.07 11.72 3.63
N TYR A 353 -7.89 11.39 3.09
CA TYR A 353 -7.06 12.35 2.33
C TYR A 353 -6.49 11.68 1.07
N SER A 354 -6.61 12.34 -0.09
CA SER A 354 -5.91 11.95 -1.32
C SER A 354 -4.55 12.65 -1.37
N LYS A 355 -3.62 12.20 -0.52
CA LYS A 355 -2.28 12.79 -0.36
C LYS A 355 -1.26 11.72 -0.06
N TYR A 356 -0.04 11.85 -0.60
CA TYR A 356 1.06 10.97 -0.25
C TYR A 356 1.42 11.14 1.22
N THR A 357 1.16 10.13 2.04
CA THR A 357 1.40 10.21 3.49
C THR A 357 2.03 8.94 4.03
N ARG A 358 2.59 9.06 5.23
CA ARG A 358 2.93 7.93 6.09
C ARG A 358 2.25 8.10 7.45
N THR A 359 2.12 7.01 8.18
CA THR A 359 1.66 7.06 9.58
C THR A 359 2.84 6.79 10.51
N GLU A 360 3.03 7.65 11.50
CA GLU A 360 3.95 7.44 12.60
C GLU A 360 3.14 7.05 13.84
N VAL A 361 3.47 5.92 14.47
CA VAL A 361 2.82 5.43 15.69
C VAL A 361 3.80 5.56 16.82
N GLN A 362 3.51 6.47 17.75
CA GLN A 362 4.36 6.80 18.87
C GLN A 362 3.71 6.39 20.19
N PHE A 363 4.52 5.82 21.08
CA PHE A 363 4.14 5.44 22.44
C PHE A 363 4.68 6.46 23.43
N ASP A 364 3.82 6.94 24.33
CA ASP A 364 4.15 7.89 25.39
C ASP A 364 3.37 7.53 26.65
N GLY A 365 3.98 6.72 27.52
CA GLY A 365 3.34 6.19 28.72
C GLY A 365 2.13 5.31 28.37
N ASN A 366 0.94 5.74 28.77
CA ASN A 366 -0.33 5.05 28.50
C ASN A 366 -1.08 5.61 27.28
N ARG A 367 -0.37 6.33 26.40
CA ARG A 367 -0.93 6.96 25.20
C ARG A 367 -0.22 6.46 23.94
N ILE A 368 -1.02 6.20 22.90
CA ILE A 368 -0.57 5.99 21.53
C ILE A 368 -1.00 7.20 20.70
N THR A 369 -0.07 7.77 19.96
CA THR A 369 -0.33 8.86 19.00
C THR A 369 -0.07 8.35 17.59
N TYR A 370 -1.06 8.47 16.71
CA TYR A 370 -0.99 8.15 15.28
C TYR A 370 -0.89 9.46 14.50
N SER A 371 0.31 9.86 14.09
CA SER A 371 0.53 11.08 13.30
C SER A 371 0.59 10.76 11.81
N ILE A 372 -0.34 11.32 11.05
CA ILE A 372 -0.37 11.22 9.59
C ILE A 372 0.47 12.35 9.05
N ARG A 373 1.59 12.04 8.40
CA ARG A 373 2.52 13.04 7.88
C ARG A 373 2.55 13.03 6.38
N ASP A 374 2.54 14.24 5.82
CA ASP A 374 2.75 14.44 4.40
C ASP A 374 4.15 14.00 3.99
N LEU A 375 4.24 13.20 2.92
CA LEU A 375 5.53 12.72 2.44
C LEU A 375 6.32 13.82 1.74
N ASP A 376 5.71 14.89 1.23
CA ASP A 376 6.42 15.98 0.57
C ASP A 376 6.95 17.04 1.56
N SER A 377 6.10 17.59 2.43
CA SER A 377 6.41 18.66 3.38
C SER A 377 6.83 18.18 4.77
N ASN A 378 6.64 16.90 5.11
CA ASN A 378 6.84 16.32 6.45
C ASN A 378 5.93 16.90 7.55
N GLU A 379 4.98 17.76 7.18
CA GLU A 379 4.01 18.35 8.10
C GLU A 379 3.00 17.30 8.56
N VAL A 380 2.53 17.46 9.81
CA VAL A 380 1.43 16.65 10.33
C VAL A 380 0.15 17.11 9.65
N VAL A 381 -0.46 16.21 8.88
CA VAL A 381 -1.77 16.40 8.26
C VAL A 381 -2.86 16.19 9.31
N GLN A 382 -2.76 15.11 10.08
CA GLN A 382 -3.75 14.76 11.09
C GLN A 382 -3.12 13.96 12.22
N THR A 383 -3.70 14.02 13.42
CA THR A 383 -3.29 13.22 14.57
C THR A 383 -4.49 12.53 15.23
N TYR A 384 -4.33 11.26 15.55
CA TYR A 384 -5.27 10.50 16.38
C TYR A 384 -4.57 10.04 17.65
N GLU A 385 -5.31 9.96 18.75
CA GLU A 385 -4.78 9.49 20.02
C GLU A 385 -5.67 8.39 20.61
N GLN A 386 -5.03 7.47 21.32
CA GLN A 386 -5.67 6.42 22.10
C GLN A 386 -4.98 6.31 23.46
N THR A 387 -5.75 6.36 24.54
CA THR A 387 -5.29 6.02 25.89
C THR A 387 -5.65 4.58 26.22
N PHE A 388 -4.80 3.88 26.96
CA PHE A 388 -4.99 2.47 27.30
C PHE A 388 -4.68 2.12 28.76
#